data_AF-A0A3E3J088-F1
#
_entry.id   AF-A0A3E3J088-F1
#
_cell.length_a   1.000
_cell.length_b   1.000
_cell.length_c   1.000
_cell.angle_alpha   90.00
_cell.angle_beta   90.00
_cell.angle_gamma   90.00
#
_symmetry.space_group_name_H-M   'P 1'
#
loop_
_entity.id
_entity.type
_entity.pdbx_description
1 polymer ?
#
loop_
_entity_poly.entity_id
_entity_poly.type
_entity_poly.pdbx_seq_one_letter_code
_entity_poly.pdbx_strand_id
1 'polypeptide(L)'
;MKSKFRRGMPQAAVLLAVLLAVLTAGCGNNAAEMTDRGNKKNQSDAEVTSAPEKAGNRKPELKDIGGEEIISTRQEIPAEPAAKERNEDKLLPDKEEKPAEEAPGDEENAGNRETAAENVQDTDREEAGNGPCPEGDRQDSVKSAALQVEEQTIIVPGLVGAYRYLFLSDTHIITLNGEETQQQLENALPRRDTLFLDAQGRKPEETFPDWMAYANEQKVDGVLLGGDIIDFPSQSNLDFLEENLGKLEMPVLYVPGNHDWTYPWEYMTEKGKNEYLTALAPFMRGTPAAQVLENEELIFLGVDDSSNQIDPAALETVRKALEKGKPVIILQHVPFAAEKLVREAAQVWKNPVSMGMGAVGGIYPNEASLEYMKLVLGDTSPVKAVLAGHIHMRETDVVAENSGIVQYTAPPGYLGQAILLTVTGDAPEAIRAPAAQEETAADYLQ
;
A
#
# COMPACT_ATOMS: atom_id res chain seq x y z
N MET A 1 15.89 23.87 42.42
CA MET A 1 14.98 22.70 42.38
C MET A 1 13.57 23.15 42.01
N LYS A 2 13.14 22.83 40.78
CA LYS A 2 11.76 22.63 40.28
C LYS A 2 11.81 22.77 38.75
N SER A 3 12.12 21.67 38.05
CA SER A 3 11.94 21.60 36.60
C SER A 3 10.48 21.24 36.31
N LYS A 4 9.86 21.99 35.39
CA LYS A 4 8.56 21.66 34.83
C LYS A 4 8.79 20.63 33.71
N PHE A 5 8.39 19.39 33.95
CA PHE A 5 8.25 18.39 32.90
C PHE A 5 7.19 18.85 31.90
N ARG A 6 7.58 19.08 30.65
CA ARG A 6 6.64 19.08 29.52
C ARG A 6 6.18 17.63 29.34
N ARG A 7 4.90 17.36 29.62
CA ARG A 7 4.24 16.09 29.29
C ARG A 7 4.16 15.99 27.77
N GLY A 8 4.77 14.94 27.22
CA GLY A 8 4.52 14.52 25.83
C GLY A 8 3.04 14.18 25.65
N MET A 9 2.53 14.42 24.45
CA MET A 9 1.21 13.97 24.04
C MET A 9 1.11 12.44 24.17
N PRO A 10 -0.02 11.89 24.64
CA PRO A 10 -0.21 10.45 24.68
C PRO A 10 -0.29 9.87 23.25
N GLN A 11 0.35 8.72 23.02
CA GLN A 11 0.36 7.99 21.74
C GLN A 11 -1.03 7.80 21.10
N ALA A 12 -2.10 7.80 21.90
CA ALA A 12 -3.48 7.76 21.42
C ALA A 12 -3.90 8.98 20.58
N ALA A 13 -3.29 10.16 20.78
CA ALA A 13 -3.60 11.36 20.02
C ALA A 13 -2.96 11.36 18.61
N VAL A 14 -1.80 10.71 18.46
CA VAL A 14 -1.15 10.50 17.15
C VAL A 14 -1.94 9.47 16.34
N LEU A 15 -2.38 8.38 16.98
CA LEU A 15 -3.23 7.36 16.35
C LEU A 15 -4.56 7.94 15.84
N LEU A 16 -5.16 8.88 16.57
CA LEU A 16 -6.43 9.51 16.19
C LEU A 16 -6.28 10.48 14.99
N ALA A 17 -5.13 11.14 14.83
CA ALA A 17 -4.84 12.00 13.69
C ALA A 17 -4.58 11.18 12.41
N VAL A 18 -3.87 10.05 12.55
CA VAL A 18 -3.66 9.06 11.48
C VAL A 18 -5.00 8.47 11.00
N LEU A 19 -5.91 8.15 11.94
CA LEU A 19 -7.27 7.70 11.63
C LEU A 19 -8.07 8.71 10.80
N LEU A 20 -7.92 10.02 11.06
CA LEU A 20 -8.72 11.03 10.38
C LEU A 20 -8.25 11.28 8.93
N ALA A 21 -6.93 11.25 8.68
CA ALA A 21 -6.38 11.48 7.34
C ALA A 21 -6.61 10.30 6.39
N VAL A 22 -6.49 9.06 6.88
CA VAL A 22 -6.76 7.84 6.09
C VAL A 22 -8.27 7.70 5.81
N LEU A 23 -9.13 8.05 6.77
CA LEU A 23 -10.59 8.02 6.57
C LEU A 23 -11.10 9.06 5.56
N THR A 24 -10.44 10.22 5.42
CA THR A 24 -10.86 11.24 4.45
C THR A 24 -10.52 10.92 3.00
N ALA A 25 -9.59 9.99 2.74
CA ALA A 25 -9.30 9.50 1.39
C ALA A 25 -10.15 8.28 0.99
N GLY A 26 -10.63 7.49 1.97
CA GLY A 26 -11.28 6.19 1.73
C GLY A 26 -12.81 6.16 1.67
N CYS A 27 -13.51 7.30 1.69
CA CYS A 27 -14.99 7.35 1.72
C CYS A 27 -15.60 8.06 0.51
N GLY A 28 -15.37 7.52 -0.70
CA GLY A 28 -16.15 7.83 -1.89
C GLY A 28 -17.13 6.69 -2.22
N ASN A 29 -18.32 6.70 -1.62
CA ASN A 29 -19.40 5.79 -2.02
C ASN A 29 -19.97 6.23 -3.38
N ASN A 30 -19.65 5.52 -4.47
CA ASN A 30 -20.38 5.64 -5.72
C ASN A 30 -21.54 4.64 -5.74
N ALA A 31 -22.73 5.10 -5.32
CA ALA A 31 -23.98 4.47 -5.69
C ALA A 31 -24.38 5.01 -7.09
N ALA A 32 -24.29 4.16 -8.12
CA ALA A 32 -24.80 4.49 -9.44
C ALA A 32 -26.34 4.47 -9.40
N GLU A 33 -26.96 5.66 -9.44
CA GLU A 33 -28.39 5.82 -9.66
C GLU A 33 -28.74 5.47 -11.11
N MET A 34 -29.47 4.37 -11.27
CA MET A 34 -30.07 3.94 -12.51
C MET A 34 -31.45 4.60 -12.63
N THR A 35 -31.53 5.78 -13.25
CA THR A 35 -32.82 6.42 -13.56
C THR A 35 -33.34 5.97 -14.93
N ASP A 36 -34.38 5.15 -14.89
CA ASP A 36 -35.34 4.94 -15.98
C ASP A 36 -36.04 6.27 -16.32
N ARG A 37 -35.86 6.75 -17.55
CA ARG A 37 -36.74 7.74 -18.18
C ARG A 37 -36.97 7.40 -19.65
N GLY A 38 -38.08 6.72 -19.91
CA GLY A 38 -39.20 7.33 -20.62
C GLY A 38 -38.94 7.84 -22.05
N ASN A 39 -39.04 6.91 -22.99
CA ASN A 39 -39.70 7.01 -24.30
C ASN A 39 -40.16 8.42 -24.78
N LYS A 40 -39.48 9.00 -25.78
CA LYS A 40 -40.11 9.84 -26.81
C LYS A 40 -39.47 9.63 -28.18
N LYS A 41 -40.35 9.27 -29.12
CA LYS A 41 -40.16 9.19 -30.57
C LYS A 41 -39.36 10.39 -31.12
N ASN A 42 -38.44 10.11 -32.04
CA ASN A 42 -38.31 10.89 -33.26
C ASN A 42 -37.85 9.99 -34.42
N GLN A 43 -38.42 10.31 -35.56
CA GLN A 43 -38.44 9.59 -36.82
C GLN A 43 -37.53 10.35 -37.78
N SER A 44 -36.62 9.65 -38.47
CA SER A 44 -36.07 10.13 -39.75
C SER A 44 -35.44 8.96 -40.51
N ASP A 45 -35.83 8.90 -41.79
CA ASP A 45 -35.59 7.87 -42.79
C ASP A 45 -34.16 7.87 -43.37
N ALA A 46 -33.73 6.69 -43.85
CA ALA A 46 -32.97 6.41 -45.09
C ALA A 46 -32.35 5.01 -44.99
N GLU A 47 -32.87 4.01 -45.73
CA GLU A 47 -32.26 3.39 -46.94
C GLU A 47 -30.94 2.64 -46.66
N VAL A 48 -30.68 1.36 -47.01
CA VAL A 48 -31.15 0.50 -48.12
C VAL A 48 -30.57 -0.92 -47.89
N THR A 49 -31.37 -1.98 -48.18
CA THR A 49 -31.05 -3.39 -48.62
C THR A 49 -29.96 -4.20 -47.88
N SER A 50 -29.98 -5.52 -47.68
CA SER A 50 -30.71 -6.70 -48.20
C SER A 50 -30.47 -7.87 -47.20
N ALA A 51 -31.30 -8.92 -47.25
CA ALA A 51 -31.13 -10.17 -46.51
C ALA A 51 -31.15 -11.36 -47.51
N PRO A 52 -31.05 -12.65 -47.12
CA PRO A 52 -30.42 -13.30 -45.94
C PRO A 52 -29.53 -14.51 -46.32
N GLU A 53 -28.81 -15.10 -45.35
CA GLU A 53 -28.48 -16.54 -45.39
C GLU A 53 -28.73 -17.24 -44.04
N LYS A 54 -29.22 -18.47 -44.14
CA LYS A 54 -29.63 -19.38 -43.07
C LYS A 54 -28.44 -20.19 -42.55
N ALA A 55 -28.42 -20.51 -41.26
CA ALA A 55 -28.03 -21.85 -40.79
C ALA A 55 -28.57 -22.09 -39.37
N GLY A 56 -29.32 -23.19 -39.21
CA GLY A 56 -29.68 -23.71 -37.90
C GLY A 56 -28.53 -24.54 -37.32
N ASN A 57 -28.53 -24.75 -36.01
CA ASN A 57 -27.78 -25.86 -35.45
C ASN A 57 -28.46 -26.49 -34.25
N ARG A 58 -28.38 -27.82 -34.25
CA ARG A 58 -28.99 -28.77 -33.31
C ARG A 58 -28.15 -28.90 -32.04
N LYS A 59 -28.84 -29.21 -30.97
CA LYS A 59 -28.36 -29.68 -29.67
C LYS A 59 -27.96 -31.17 -29.76
N PRO A 60 -26.90 -31.64 -29.08
CA PRO A 60 -26.75 -33.05 -28.78
C PRO A 60 -27.00 -33.38 -27.30
N GLU A 61 -27.77 -34.44 -27.07
CA GLU A 61 -27.89 -35.18 -25.82
C GLU A 61 -26.74 -36.20 -25.70
N LEU A 62 -26.27 -36.46 -24.48
CA LEU A 62 -25.38 -37.57 -24.16
C LEU A 62 -26.09 -38.57 -23.23
N LYS A 63 -25.86 -39.86 -23.50
CA LYS A 63 -26.53 -41.04 -22.94
C LYS A 63 -25.86 -41.54 -21.66
N ASP A 64 -26.69 -42.15 -20.82
CA ASP A 64 -26.37 -42.99 -19.65
C ASP A 64 -25.46 -44.20 -19.96
N ILE A 65 -24.63 -44.52 -18.97
CA ILE A 65 -24.20 -45.89 -18.62
C ILE A 65 -24.16 -46.01 -17.09
N GLY A 66 -24.97 -46.94 -16.54
CA GLY A 66 -25.01 -47.29 -15.10
C GLY A 66 -23.75 -48.02 -14.64
N GLY A 67 -23.54 -48.37 -13.37
CA GLY A 67 -24.36 -48.35 -12.17
C GLY A 67 -23.87 -49.51 -11.29
N GLU A 68 -23.47 -49.24 -10.05
CA GLU A 68 -23.38 -50.23 -8.96
C GLU A 68 -23.78 -49.53 -7.64
N GLU A 69 -24.82 -50.06 -6.99
CA GLU A 69 -25.30 -49.66 -5.67
C GLU A 69 -24.49 -50.34 -4.55
N ILE A 70 -24.17 -49.62 -3.47
CA ILE A 70 -24.17 -50.19 -2.11
C ILE A 70 -24.82 -49.18 -1.14
N ILE A 71 -25.81 -49.71 -0.43
CA ILE A 71 -26.71 -49.14 0.58
C ILE A 71 -25.96 -48.64 1.83
N SER A 72 -26.34 -47.49 2.41
CA SER A 72 -26.54 -47.37 3.88
C SER A 72 -27.18 -46.04 4.34
N THR A 73 -28.32 -46.19 5.00
CA THR A 73 -28.92 -45.39 6.09
C THR A 73 -29.16 -43.87 5.94
N ARG A 74 -30.46 -43.58 5.74
CA ARG A 74 -31.17 -42.32 5.93
C ARG A 74 -31.30 -41.98 7.42
N GLN A 75 -30.93 -40.76 7.80
CA GLN A 75 -31.48 -40.08 8.97
C GLN A 75 -31.81 -38.64 8.58
N GLU A 76 -33.06 -38.42 8.16
CA GLU A 76 -33.66 -37.10 7.97
C GLU A 76 -34.26 -36.65 9.30
N ILE A 77 -33.94 -35.44 9.74
CA ILE A 77 -34.70 -34.69 10.76
C ILE A 77 -35.00 -33.31 10.15
N PRO A 78 -36.24 -32.79 10.28
CA PRO A 78 -36.85 -31.89 9.29
C PRO A 78 -36.56 -30.40 9.51
N ALA A 79 -36.61 -29.65 8.41
CA ALA A 79 -36.66 -28.20 8.41
C ALA A 79 -38.04 -27.70 8.88
N GLU A 80 -38.06 -26.88 9.93
CA GLU A 80 -39.25 -26.13 10.33
C GLU A 80 -39.37 -24.80 9.56
N PRO A 81 -40.61 -24.35 9.27
CA PRO A 81 -40.87 -23.20 8.41
C PRO A 81 -40.75 -21.87 9.15
N ALA A 82 -40.31 -20.85 8.41
CA ALA A 82 -40.20 -19.46 8.85
C ALA A 82 -41.50 -18.93 9.47
N ALA A 83 -41.44 -18.55 10.75
CA ALA A 83 -42.49 -17.83 11.44
C ALA A 83 -42.46 -16.36 11.03
N LYS A 84 -43.59 -15.88 10.48
CA LYS A 84 -43.95 -14.46 10.41
C LYS A 84 -44.34 -13.99 11.81
N GLU A 85 -43.61 -13.05 12.38
CA GLU A 85 -44.16 -12.18 13.43
C GLU A 85 -44.14 -10.72 12.97
N ARG A 86 -45.31 -10.10 13.06
CA ARG A 86 -45.55 -8.67 13.00
C ARG A 86 -45.36 -8.10 14.40
N ASN A 87 -44.71 -6.94 14.50
CA ASN A 87 -44.90 -5.91 15.53
C ASN A 87 -44.48 -4.59 14.86
N GLU A 88 -45.44 -3.77 14.41
CA GLU A 88 -46.09 -2.69 15.17
C GLU A 88 -45.21 -1.44 15.36
N ASP A 89 -45.85 -0.31 15.04
CA ASP A 89 -45.34 1.05 14.90
C ASP A 89 -44.37 1.53 15.98
N LYS A 90 -43.24 2.09 15.54
CA LYS A 90 -42.60 3.23 16.22
C LYS A 90 -42.24 4.30 15.20
N LEU A 91 -43.11 5.30 15.10
CA LEU A 91 -42.82 6.61 14.52
C LEU A 91 -41.55 7.18 15.18
N LEU A 92 -40.56 7.52 14.37
CA LEU A 92 -39.56 8.55 14.67
C LEU A 92 -39.68 9.62 13.58
N PRO A 93 -39.69 10.92 13.93
CA PRO A 93 -40.12 11.97 13.02
C PRO A 93 -39.06 12.29 11.97
N ASP A 94 -39.54 12.54 10.75
CA ASP A 94 -38.77 13.13 9.66
C ASP A 94 -38.14 14.45 10.11
N LYS A 95 -36.83 14.59 9.92
CA LYS A 95 -36.18 15.90 9.91
C LYS A 95 -35.95 16.31 8.46
N GLU A 96 -36.77 17.26 8.05
CA GLU A 96 -36.64 18.05 6.82
C GLU A 96 -35.22 18.56 6.63
N GLU A 97 -34.65 18.29 5.46
CA GLU A 97 -33.56 19.07 4.88
C GLU A 97 -34.04 20.50 4.64
N LYS A 98 -33.30 21.50 5.13
CA LYS A 98 -33.45 22.89 4.72
C LYS A 98 -32.23 23.33 3.93
N PRO A 99 -32.41 24.01 2.77
CA PRO A 99 -31.32 24.47 1.93
C PRO A 99 -30.68 25.75 2.48
N ALA A 100 -29.47 26.02 1.98
CA ALA A 100 -28.64 27.18 2.28
C ALA A 100 -29.36 28.52 2.03
N GLU A 101 -29.13 29.48 2.92
CA GLU A 101 -29.51 30.89 2.73
C GLU A 101 -28.36 31.81 3.14
N GLU A 102 -28.15 32.83 2.31
CA GLU A 102 -27.06 33.79 2.29
C GLU A 102 -27.08 34.76 3.49
N ALA A 103 -25.94 35.43 3.71
CA ALA A 103 -25.73 36.47 4.71
C ALA A 103 -26.66 37.68 4.54
N PRO A 104 -26.79 38.50 5.60
CA PRO A 104 -26.42 39.90 5.42
C PRO A 104 -25.52 40.42 6.55
N GLY A 105 -24.69 41.40 6.21
CA GLY A 105 -23.87 42.17 7.14
C GLY A 105 -24.68 43.22 7.91
N ASP A 106 -24.02 43.82 8.89
CA ASP A 106 -24.10 45.25 9.18
C ASP A 106 -22.93 45.68 10.07
N GLU A 107 -22.41 46.86 9.75
CA GLU A 107 -21.27 47.53 10.35
C GLU A 107 -21.60 48.29 11.65
N GLU A 108 -20.52 48.76 12.27
CA GLU A 108 -20.38 49.88 13.21
C GLU A 108 -20.84 49.70 14.67
N ASN A 109 -19.84 49.65 15.57
CA ASN A 109 -19.71 50.74 16.52
C ASN A 109 -18.25 51.01 16.89
N ALA A 110 -17.82 52.24 16.61
CA ALA A 110 -16.52 52.79 16.98
C ALA A 110 -16.54 53.33 18.42
N GLY A 111 -15.39 53.26 19.09
CA GLY A 111 -15.18 54.05 20.31
C GLY A 111 -13.94 53.73 21.11
N ASN A 112 -12.83 54.42 20.78
CA ASN A 112 -11.73 54.89 21.66
C ASN A 112 -10.91 53.85 22.46
N ARG A 113 -9.62 54.01 22.77
CA ARG A 113 -8.46 54.85 22.38
C ARG A 113 -7.30 54.34 23.27
N GLU A 114 -6.05 54.73 22.94
CA GLU A 114 -4.78 54.59 23.71
C GLU A 114 -3.95 53.33 23.38
N THR A 115 -2.97 53.39 22.46
CA THR A 115 -1.58 53.91 22.58
C THR A 115 -0.69 53.20 23.60
N ALA A 116 0.28 52.41 23.11
CA ALA A 116 1.70 52.52 23.49
C ALA A 116 2.54 51.57 22.61
N ALA A 117 3.26 52.15 21.67
CA ALA A 117 4.49 51.59 21.13
C ALA A 117 5.64 52.19 21.94
N GLU A 118 6.55 51.37 22.44
CA GLU A 118 7.90 51.81 22.75
C GLU A 118 8.90 50.77 22.25
N ASN A 119 9.96 51.32 21.71
CA ASN A 119 11.06 50.73 21.01
C ASN A 119 12.31 51.32 21.69
N VAL A 120 13.48 50.66 21.53
CA VAL A 120 14.83 51.27 21.51
C VAL A 120 15.79 51.05 22.73
N GLN A 121 16.96 50.51 22.34
CA GLN A 121 18.38 50.63 22.82
C GLN A 121 18.83 49.88 24.10
N ASP A 122 19.84 48.99 24.09
CA ASP A 122 21.25 49.02 23.63
C ASP A 122 22.22 49.61 24.69
N THR A 123 23.49 49.16 24.69
CA THR A 123 24.62 49.32 25.67
C THR A 123 24.82 48.09 26.59
N ASP A 124 25.99 47.46 26.76
CA ASP A 124 27.40 47.87 26.62
C ASP A 124 28.35 46.72 26.23
N ARG A 125 29.44 47.11 25.54
CA ARG A 125 30.70 46.37 25.33
C ARG A 125 31.60 46.47 26.56
N GLU A 126 32.40 45.43 26.83
CA GLU A 126 33.81 45.60 27.23
C GLU A 126 34.66 44.37 26.81
N GLU A 127 35.80 44.66 26.18
CA GLU A 127 36.81 43.73 25.68
C GLU A 127 37.93 43.49 26.71
N ALA A 128 38.49 42.28 26.74
CA ALA A 128 39.92 41.95 26.91
C ALA A 128 40.04 40.41 26.89
N GLY A 129 40.96 39.72 26.20
CA GLY A 129 42.11 40.05 25.38
C GLY A 129 42.90 38.74 25.14
N ASN A 130 43.24 38.46 23.88
CA ASN A 130 44.30 37.64 23.30
C ASN A 130 44.84 36.34 23.96
N GLY A 131 44.85 35.26 23.16
CA GLY A 131 45.91 34.24 23.12
C GLY A 131 45.43 32.82 22.76
N PRO A 132 45.88 32.18 21.66
CA PRO A 132 45.22 30.99 21.09
C PRO A 132 45.79 29.65 21.59
N CYS A 133 45.03 28.57 21.30
CA CYS A 133 45.41 27.15 21.08
C CYS A 133 44.55 26.15 21.91
N PRO A 134 44.31 24.92 21.42
CA PRO A 134 44.22 24.43 20.05
C PRO A 134 42.82 23.85 19.72
N GLU A 135 42.61 23.61 18.43
CA GLU A 135 41.55 22.77 17.86
C GLU A 135 41.49 21.44 18.60
N GLY A 136 40.47 21.30 19.45
CA GLY A 136 40.04 20.02 19.98
C GLY A 136 38.77 19.67 19.24
N ASP A 137 38.84 18.62 18.43
CA ASP A 137 37.74 17.98 17.74
C ASP A 137 36.50 17.91 18.65
N ARG A 138 35.61 18.89 18.51
CA ARG A 138 34.19 18.68 18.81
C ARG A 138 33.62 18.02 17.58
N GLN A 139 33.97 16.75 17.45
CA GLN A 139 33.12 15.81 16.79
C GLN A 139 31.87 15.72 17.69
N ASP A 140 30.95 16.67 17.47
CA ASP A 140 29.57 16.52 17.90
C ASP A 140 29.08 15.27 17.18
N SER A 141 29.28 14.12 17.84
CA SER A 141 28.68 12.86 17.46
C SER A 141 27.18 13.07 17.64
N VAL A 142 26.54 13.57 16.59
CA VAL A 142 25.11 13.39 16.39
C VAL A 142 24.94 11.88 16.43
N LYS A 143 24.51 11.37 17.58
CA LYS A 143 24.07 10.00 17.71
C LYS A 143 22.85 9.90 16.81
N SER A 144 23.07 9.48 15.56
CA SER A 144 22.05 8.87 14.72
C SER A 144 21.31 7.87 15.61
N ALA A 145 20.05 8.16 15.91
CA ALA A 145 19.19 7.13 16.45
C ALA A 145 18.94 6.18 15.30
N ALA A 146 19.46 4.95 15.46
CA ALA A 146 19.55 3.97 14.41
C ALA A 146 18.17 3.66 13.83
N LEU A 147 18.15 3.51 12.50
CA LEU A 147 17.12 2.80 11.77
C LEU A 147 16.65 1.57 12.57
N GLN A 148 15.34 1.37 12.66
CA GLN A 148 14.76 0.24 13.39
C GLN A 148 14.60 -0.94 12.44
N VAL A 149 15.52 -1.89 12.54
CA VAL A 149 15.54 -3.07 11.69
C VAL A 149 15.04 -4.28 12.46
N GLU A 150 13.95 -4.87 11.99
CA GLU A 150 13.49 -6.18 12.45
C GLU A 150 14.09 -7.26 11.56
N GLU A 151 14.65 -8.32 12.15
CA GLU A 151 15.09 -9.48 11.37
C GLU A 151 13.95 -10.49 11.24
N GLN A 152 13.68 -10.94 10.03
CA GLN A 152 12.72 -12.01 9.75
C GLN A 152 13.41 -13.11 8.94
N THR A 153 13.20 -14.38 9.32
CA THR A 153 13.65 -15.51 8.52
C THR A 153 12.46 -16.24 7.89
N ILE A 154 12.52 -16.52 6.60
CA ILE A 154 11.58 -17.40 5.89
C ILE A 154 12.34 -18.67 5.50
N ILE A 155 11.84 -19.81 5.99
CA ILE A 155 12.38 -21.11 5.67
C ILE A 155 11.66 -21.67 4.43
N VAL A 156 12.42 -21.92 3.37
CA VAL A 156 11.95 -22.52 2.13
C VAL A 156 12.67 -23.85 1.91
N PRO A 157 11.98 -24.99 2.14
CA PRO A 157 12.57 -26.30 1.98
C PRO A 157 13.20 -26.50 0.59
N GLY A 158 14.43 -27.01 0.58
CA GLY A 158 15.18 -27.31 -0.65
C GLY A 158 16.13 -26.21 -1.12
N LEU A 159 16.10 -25.01 -0.54
CA LEU A 159 17.15 -24.00 -0.79
C LEU A 159 18.48 -24.44 -0.18
N VAL A 160 19.56 -24.23 -0.93
CA VAL A 160 20.94 -24.44 -0.46
C VAL A 160 21.51 -23.14 0.11
N GLY A 161 21.24 -22.01 -0.56
CA GLY A 161 21.69 -20.69 -0.16
C GLY A 161 20.91 -20.06 1.00
N ALA A 162 21.47 -18.96 1.52
CA ALA A 162 20.78 -18.01 2.37
C ALA A 162 20.91 -16.62 1.75
N TYR A 163 19.78 -15.99 1.50
CA TYR A 163 19.66 -14.73 0.77
C TYR A 163 19.06 -13.66 1.68
N ARG A 164 19.60 -12.44 1.61
CA ARG A 164 19.20 -11.32 2.46
C ARG A 164 18.55 -10.23 1.62
N TYR A 165 17.42 -9.71 2.06
CA TYR A 165 16.69 -8.64 1.40
C TYR A 165 16.32 -7.56 2.41
N LEU A 166 16.42 -6.30 2.03
CA LEU A 166 15.83 -5.22 2.81
C LEU A 166 14.42 -4.98 2.31
N PHE A 167 13.41 -5.20 3.17
CA PHE A 167 12.01 -4.98 2.85
C PHE A 167 11.48 -3.73 3.56
N LEU A 168 11.07 -2.76 2.74
CA LEU A 168 10.51 -1.47 3.13
C LEU A 168 9.12 -1.33 2.52
N SER A 169 8.19 -0.74 3.26
CA SER A 169 6.87 -0.36 2.77
C SER A 169 6.41 0.88 3.50
N ASP A 170 5.45 1.61 2.92
CA ASP A 170 4.74 2.69 3.60
C ASP A 170 5.72 3.76 4.14
N THR A 171 6.70 4.17 3.33
CA THR A 171 7.64 5.24 3.73
C THR A 171 7.01 6.62 3.59
N HIS A 172 6.00 6.79 2.72
CA HIS A 172 5.28 8.04 2.48
C HIS A 172 6.19 9.27 2.35
N ILE A 173 7.19 9.17 1.47
CA ILE A 173 8.13 10.25 1.19
C ILE A 173 7.40 11.45 0.59
N ILE A 174 7.68 12.62 1.15
CA ILE A 174 7.21 13.91 0.67
C ILE A 174 8.39 14.85 0.62
N THR A 175 8.86 15.11 -0.60
CA THR A 175 9.85 16.14 -0.89
C THR A 175 9.15 17.36 -1.47
N LEU A 176 9.70 18.53 -1.16
CA LEU A 176 9.19 19.82 -1.64
C LEU A 176 10.35 20.60 -2.26
N ASN A 177 10.21 21.03 -3.51
CA ASN A 177 11.22 21.77 -4.26
C ASN A 177 10.83 23.24 -4.51
N GLY A 178 9.63 23.67 -4.08
CA GLY A 178 9.13 25.03 -4.21
C GLY A 178 8.30 25.28 -5.47
N GLU A 179 8.09 24.26 -6.31
CA GLU A 179 7.24 24.33 -7.50
C GLU A 179 5.82 23.79 -7.24
N GLU A 180 5.51 23.41 -6.00
CA GLU A 180 4.22 22.86 -5.64
C GLU A 180 3.10 23.89 -5.76
N THR A 181 1.95 23.43 -6.26
CA THR A 181 0.71 24.20 -6.20
C THR A 181 0.25 24.36 -4.74
N GLN A 182 -0.56 25.38 -4.49
CA GLN A 182 -1.16 25.60 -3.17
C GLN A 182 -1.92 24.35 -2.67
N GLN A 183 -2.65 23.65 -3.54
CA GLN A 183 -3.37 22.43 -3.20
C GLN A 183 -2.43 21.28 -2.80
N GLN A 184 -1.29 21.14 -3.50
CA GLN A 184 -0.25 20.18 -3.12
C GLN A 184 0.36 20.51 -1.76
N LEU A 185 0.65 21.78 -1.47
CA LEU A 185 1.18 22.21 -0.17
C LEU A 185 0.19 21.95 0.98
N GLU A 186 -1.09 22.25 0.79
CA GLU A 186 -2.15 21.98 1.77
C GLU A 186 -2.29 20.50 2.10
N ASN A 187 -2.03 19.64 1.11
CA ASN A 187 -2.04 18.21 1.26
C ASN A 187 -0.73 17.65 1.85
N ALA A 188 0.41 18.21 1.46
CA ALA A 188 1.74 17.73 1.82
C ALA A 188 2.15 18.12 3.23
N LEU A 189 2.02 19.40 3.61
CA LEU A 189 2.58 19.93 4.85
C LEU A 189 2.01 19.26 6.11
N PRO A 190 0.68 19.04 6.28
CA PRO A 190 0.17 18.37 7.46
C PRO A 190 0.70 16.94 7.58
N ARG A 191 0.81 16.22 6.46
CA ARG A 191 1.26 14.82 6.45
C ARG A 191 2.75 14.72 6.73
N ARG A 192 3.56 15.49 6.00
CA ARG A 192 5.02 15.55 6.12
C ARG A 192 5.51 16.08 7.47
N ASP A 193 4.95 17.19 7.94
CA ASP A 193 5.50 17.90 9.10
C ASP A 193 4.85 17.47 10.43
N THR A 194 3.85 16.58 10.39
CA THR A 194 3.18 16.11 11.62
C THR A 194 2.89 14.62 11.68
N LEU A 195 2.46 13.96 10.57
CA LEU A 195 2.06 12.56 10.60
C LEU A 195 3.23 11.62 10.36
N PHE A 196 4.03 11.90 9.35
CA PHE A 196 5.14 11.06 8.90
C PHE A 196 6.43 11.54 9.55
N LEU A 197 6.57 11.22 10.83
CA LEU A 197 7.77 11.52 11.60
C LEU A 197 8.19 10.28 12.39
N ASP A 198 9.48 9.96 12.34
CA ASP A 198 10.03 8.91 13.20
C ASP A 198 10.03 9.33 14.67
N ALA A 199 10.47 8.42 15.56
CA ALA A 199 10.51 8.68 16.99
C ALA A 199 11.43 9.86 17.39
N GLN A 200 12.27 10.34 16.48
CA GLN A 200 13.18 11.48 16.65
C GLN A 200 12.68 12.75 15.95
N GLY A 201 11.54 12.68 15.26
CA GLY A 201 11.00 13.80 14.50
C GLY A 201 11.66 14.00 13.14
N ARG A 202 12.38 13.01 12.62
CA ARG A 202 12.89 13.04 11.24
C ARG A 202 11.80 12.64 10.27
N LYS A 203 11.83 13.25 9.10
CA LYS A 203 10.91 13.00 7.99
C LYS A 203 11.40 11.84 7.12
N PRO A 204 10.53 11.20 6.33
CA PRO A 204 10.94 10.09 5.49
C PRO A 204 12.04 10.44 4.48
N GLU A 205 12.03 11.65 3.91
CA GLU A 205 13.10 12.09 3.00
C GLU A 205 14.46 12.26 3.69
N GLU A 206 14.49 12.36 5.02
CA GLU A 206 15.73 12.38 5.81
C GLU A 206 16.20 10.97 6.17
N THR A 207 15.29 9.99 6.30
CA THR A 207 15.61 8.61 6.71
C THR A 207 15.80 7.65 5.53
N PHE A 208 15.16 7.90 4.39
CA PHE A 208 15.25 7.04 3.21
C PHE A 208 16.68 6.89 2.65
N PRO A 209 17.52 7.94 2.59
CA PRO A 209 18.92 7.78 2.18
C PRO A 209 19.72 6.89 3.13
N ASP A 210 19.42 6.93 4.44
CA ASP A 210 20.06 6.04 5.42
C ASP A 210 19.71 4.58 5.13
N TRP A 211 18.49 4.28 4.66
CA TRP A 211 18.09 2.93 4.26
C TRP A 211 18.88 2.42 3.05
N MET A 212 19.12 3.29 2.06
CA MET A 212 19.93 2.92 0.88
C MET A 212 21.37 2.63 1.30
N ALA A 213 21.94 3.48 2.17
CA ALA A 213 23.27 3.25 2.74
C ALA A 213 23.33 1.94 3.55
N TYR A 214 22.30 1.67 4.35
CA TYR A 214 22.18 0.43 5.12
C TYR A 214 22.13 -0.81 4.22
N ALA A 215 21.36 -0.78 3.12
CA ALA A 215 21.30 -1.89 2.17
C ALA A 215 22.68 -2.20 1.56
N ASN A 216 23.41 -1.17 1.13
CA ASN A 216 24.78 -1.28 0.62
C ASN A 216 25.75 -1.81 1.68
N GLU A 217 25.71 -1.28 2.91
CA GLU A 217 26.56 -1.73 4.02
C GLU A 217 26.30 -3.21 4.37
N GLN A 218 25.03 -3.61 4.42
CA GLN A 218 24.63 -4.99 4.70
C GLN A 218 24.84 -5.94 3.53
N LYS A 219 25.12 -5.41 2.33
CA LYS A 219 25.31 -6.19 1.09
C LYS A 219 24.16 -7.16 0.85
N VAL A 220 22.93 -6.65 0.96
CA VAL A 220 21.72 -7.44 0.69
C VAL A 220 21.68 -7.85 -0.79
N ASP A 221 21.04 -8.99 -1.08
CA ASP A 221 20.82 -9.51 -2.43
C ASP A 221 19.78 -8.70 -3.21
N GLY A 222 18.98 -7.87 -2.53
CA GLY A 222 18.07 -6.93 -3.15
C GLY A 222 17.30 -6.07 -2.15
N VAL A 223 16.72 -4.99 -2.66
CA VAL A 223 15.79 -4.13 -1.91
C VAL A 223 14.37 -4.35 -2.43
N LEU A 224 13.45 -4.63 -1.53
CA LEU A 224 12.03 -4.87 -1.81
C LEU A 224 11.24 -3.67 -1.30
N LEU A 225 10.54 -2.99 -2.20
CA LEU A 225 9.70 -1.84 -1.90
C LEU A 225 8.23 -2.22 -2.10
N GLY A 226 7.50 -2.38 -0.99
CA GLY A 226 6.13 -2.91 -0.93
C GLY A 226 5.02 -1.89 -1.09
N GLY A 227 5.28 -0.77 -1.75
CA GLY A 227 4.32 0.29 -2.01
C GLY A 227 4.23 1.37 -0.93
N ASP A 228 3.53 2.45 -1.29
CA ASP A 228 3.43 3.70 -0.55
C ASP A 228 4.82 4.23 -0.16
N ILE A 229 5.75 4.16 -1.11
CA ILE A 229 7.11 4.64 -0.92
C ILE A 229 7.12 6.16 -0.96
N ILE A 230 6.50 6.74 -1.98
CA ILE A 230 6.16 8.16 -2.04
C ILE A 230 4.68 8.33 -1.72
N ASP A 231 4.35 9.46 -1.12
CA ASP A 231 2.98 9.70 -0.66
C ASP A 231 2.05 10.27 -1.75
N PHE A 232 2.64 10.77 -2.83
CA PHE A 232 1.96 11.21 -4.08
C PHE A 232 2.99 11.41 -5.21
N PRO A 233 2.57 11.29 -6.49
CA PRO A 233 3.46 11.31 -7.65
C PRO A 233 3.81 12.75 -8.09
N SER A 234 4.51 13.50 -7.23
CA SER A 234 5.08 14.80 -7.62
C SER A 234 6.42 14.63 -8.32
N GLN A 235 6.80 15.59 -9.18
CA GLN A 235 8.11 15.54 -9.84
C GLN A 235 9.24 15.49 -8.81
N SER A 236 9.16 16.29 -7.75
CA SER A 236 10.16 16.28 -6.66
C SER A 236 10.31 14.87 -6.04
N ASN A 237 9.20 14.15 -5.82
CA ASN A 237 9.26 12.80 -5.28
C ASN A 237 9.86 11.80 -6.27
N LEU A 238 9.54 11.91 -7.56
CA LEU A 238 10.11 11.05 -8.60
C LEU A 238 11.63 11.29 -8.75
N ASP A 239 12.07 12.54 -8.75
CA ASP A 239 13.49 12.91 -8.81
C ASP A 239 14.24 12.36 -7.58
N PHE A 240 13.63 12.45 -6.39
CA PHE A 240 14.19 11.91 -5.16
C PHE A 240 14.32 10.38 -5.20
N LEU A 241 13.33 9.67 -5.77
CA LEU A 241 13.42 8.22 -5.97
C LEU A 241 14.55 7.88 -6.95
N GLU A 242 14.65 8.56 -8.09
CA GLU A 242 15.72 8.34 -9.06
C GLU A 242 17.10 8.51 -8.43
N GLU A 243 17.30 9.60 -7.69
CA GLU A 243 18.57 9.87 -7.03
C GLU A 243 18.94 8.79 -6.00
N ASN A 244 18.00 8.37 -5.16
CA ASN A 244 18.29 7.47 -4.04
C ASN A 244 18.36 6.01 -4.46
N LEU A 245 17.46 5.55 -5.34
CA LEU A 245 17.51 4.19 -5.87
C LEU A 245 18.74 3.99 -6.76
N GLY A 246 19.19 5.04 -7.47
CA GLY A 246 20.43 5.01 -8.25
C GLY A 246 21.72 4.83 -7.43
N LYS A 247 21.66 4.94 -6.09
CA LYS A 247 22.80 4.70 -5.19
C LYS A 247 22.96 3.24 -4.78
N LEU A 248 21.97 2.38 -5.06
CA LEU A 248 22.00 0.98 -4.64
C LEU A 248 22.93 0.15 -5.54
N GLU A 249 23.69 -0.74 -4.92
CA GLU A 249 24.61 -1.67 -5.60
C GLU A 249 23.95 -3.01 -5.96
N MET A 250 22.67 -3.17 -5.61
CA MET A 250 21.87 -4.39 -5.77
C MET A 250 20.54 -4.09 -6.47
N PRO A 251 19.87 -5.11 -7.03
CA PRO A 251 18.56 -4.94 -7.65
C PRO A 251 17.47 -4.43 -6.68
N VAL A 252 16.58 -3.61 -7.20
CA VAL A 252 15.34 -3.18 -6.54
C VAL A 252 14.13 -3.86 -7.20
N LEU A 253 13.17 -4.29 -6.39
CA LEU A 253 11.83 -4.66 -6.82
C LEU A 253 10.83 -3.66 -6.20
N TYR A 254 10.25 -2.81 -7.04
CA TYR A 254 9.33 -1.75 -6.62
C TYR A 254 7.90 -2.12 -7.00
N VAL A 255 7.06 -2.45 -6.02
CA VAL A 255 5.60 -2.55 -6.22
C VAL A 255 4.97 -1.24 -5.80
N PRO A 256 4.07 -0.64 -6.60
CA PRO A 256 3.39 0.58 -6.21
C PRO A 256 2.35 0.29 -5.13
N GLY A 257 2.17 1.25 -4.22
CA GLY A 257 1.01 1.35 -3.34
C GLY A 257 0.03 2.40 -3.86
N ASN A 258 -1.12 2.51 -3.19
CA ASN A 258 -2.18 3.41 -3.66
C ASN A 258 -1.76 4.89 -3.63
N HIS A 259 -0.88 5.29 -2.72
CA HIS A 259 -0.38 6.67 -2.65
C HIS A 259 0.68 6.98 -3.71
N ASP A 260 1.47 5.98 -4.14
CA ASP A 260 2.59 6.22 -5.05
C ASP A 260 2.16 6.90 -6.36
N TRP A 261 0.93 6.66 -6.81
CA TRP A 261 0.39 7.17 -8.07
C TRP A 261 -0.94 7.91 -7.93
N THR A 262 -1.35 8.31 -6.72
CA THR A 262 -2.59 9.07 -6.54
C THR A 262 -2.39 10.38 -5.77
N TYR A 263 -3.22 11.35 -6.12
CA TYR A 263 -3.51 12.50 -5.26
C TYR A 263 -4.88 12.30 -4.61
N PRO A 264 -5.15 12.86 -3.42
CA PRO A 264 -6.47 12.72 -2.78
C PRO A 264 -7.65 13.21 -3.65
N TRP A 265 -7.44 14.22 -4.49
CA TRP A 265 -8.45 14.74 -5.43
C TRP A 265 -8.48 14.01 -6.78
N GLU A 266 -7.52 13.11 -7.03
CA GLU A 266 -7.37 12.35 -8.28
C GLU A 266 -7.23 10.84 -7.98
N TYR A 267 -7.91 10.40 -6.92
CA TYR A 267 -7.72 9.07 -6.34
C TYR A 267 -8.21 7.95 -7.25
N MET A 268 -7.31 7.06 -7.64
CA MET A 268 -7.57 5.88 -8.48
C MET A 268 -8.32 6.17 -9.79
N THR A 269 -8.15 7.36 -10.34
CA THR A 269 -8.78 7.76 -11.60
C THR A 269 -8.08 7.15 -12.81
N GLU A 270 -8.77 7.11 -13.96
CA GLU A 270 -8.16 6.72 -15.23
C GLU A 270 -6.99 7.64 -15.62
N LYS A 271 -7.07 8.92 -15.25
CA LYS A 271 -5.94 9.86 -15.40
C LYS A 271 -4.75 9.41 -14.54
N GLY A 272 -4.98 9.11 -13.26
CA GLY A 272 -3.94 8.65 -12.35
C GLY A 272 -3.25 7.37 -12.84
N LYS A 273 -4.01 6.40 -13.35
CA LYS A 273 -3.45 5.18 -13.95
C LYS A 273 -2.61 5.48 -15.20
N ASN A 274 -3.15 6.26 -16.14
CA ASN A 274 -2.50 6.47 -17.43
C ASN A 274 -1.29 7.40 -17.34
N GLU A 275 -1.30 8.40 -16.45
CA GLU A 275 -0.24 9.39 -16.31
C GLU A 275 0.69 9.08 -15.15
N TYR A 276 0.15 8.93 -13.93
CA TYR A 276 0.97 8.91 -12.72
C TYR A 276 1.55 7.52 -12.41
N LEU A 277 0.76 6.45 -12.55
CA LEU A 277 1.28 5.08 -12.38
C LEU A 277 2.30 4.76 -13.47
N THR A 278 2.03 5.16 -14.71
CA THR A 278 2.99 5.04 -15.82
C THR A 278 4.29 5.79 -15.54
N ALA A 279 4.25 6.93 -14.84
CA ALA A 279 5.45 7.69 -14.50
C ALA A 279 6.40 6.94 -13.54
N LEU A 280 5.91 5.92 -12.83
CA LEU A 280 6.74 5.07 -11.97
C LEU A 280 7.46 3.94 -12.73
N ALA A 281 7.09 3.69 -13.99
CA ALA A 281 7.67 2.60 -14.79
C ALA A 281 9.21 2.60 -14.86
N PRO A 282 9.94 3.75 -14.88
CA PRO A 282 11.39 3.75 -14.84
C PRO A 282 12.03 3.08 -13.61
N PHE A 283 11.30 2.96 -12.49
CA PHE A 283 11.77 2.32 -11.25
C PHE A 283 11.44 0.82 -11.19
N MET A 284 10.76 0.30 -12.21
CA MET A 284 10.14 -1.01 -12.20
C MET A 284 10.78 -1.94 -13.23
N ARG A 285 10.86 -3.24 -12.88
CA ARG A 285 11.41 -4.30 -13.74
C ARG A 285 10.31 -4.95 -14.56
N GLY A 286 9.94 -4.31 -15.67
CA GLY A 286 8.87 -4.78 -16.55
C GLY A 286 7.73 -3.78 -16.61
N THR A 287 6.49 -4.24 -16.40
CA THR A 287 5.33 -3.36 -16.33
C THR A 287 4.97 -3.08 -14.87
N PRO A 288 4.27 -1.97 -14.57
CA PRO A 288 3.75 -1.75 -13.22
C PRO A 288 2.89 -2.92 -12.73
N ALA A 289 2.12 -3.56 -13.62
CA ALA A 289 1.22 -4.66 -13.29
C ALA A 289 1.91 -5.86 -12.63
N ALA A 290 3.08 -6.28 -13.14
CA ALA A 290 3.83 -7.39 -12.56
C ALA A 290 5.31 -7.37 -12.95
N GLN A 291 6.17 -7.75 -12.00
CA GLN A 291 7.62 -7.68 -12.09
C GLN A 291 8.26 -8.93 -11.50
N VAL A 292 9.41 -9.33 -12.05
CA VAL A 292 10.13 -10.52 -11.61
C VAL A 292 11.55 -10.15 -11.21
N LEU A 293 11.91 -10.47 -9.97
CA LEU A 293 13.29 -10.49 -9.51
C LEU A 293 13.68 -11.94 -9.20
N GLU A 294 14.59 -12.50 -9.98
CA GLU A 294 14.94 -13.92 -9.94
C GLU A 294 16.44 -14.08 -9.66
N ASN A 295 16.78 -15.04 -8.79
CA ASN A 295 18.13 -15.55 -8.64
C ASN A 295 18.17 -17.05 -9.00
N GLU A 296 19.30 -17.71 -8.73
CA GLU A 296 19.49 -19.12 -9.10
C GLU A 296 18.45 -20.07 -8.47
N GLU A 297 17.98 -19.79 -7.25
CA GLU A 297 17.15 -20.70 -6.46
C GLU A 297 15.71 -20.21 -6.24
N LEU A 298 15.44 -18.90 -6.30
CA LEU A 298 14.13 -18.33 -5.94
C LEU A 298 13.69 -17.18 -6.85
N ILE A 299 12.38 -16.94 -6.83
CA ILE A 299 11.71 -15.85 -7.54
C ILE A 299 10.99 -14.96 -6.53
N PHE A 300 11.26 -13.65 -6.57
CA PHE A 300 10.36 -12.63 -6.06
C PHE A 300 9.47 -12.13 -7.19
N LEU A 301 8.16 -12.24 -6.98
CA LEU A 301 7.14 -11.81 -7.92
C LEU A 301 6.42 -10.59 -7.33
N GLY A 302 6.73 -9.42 -7.86
CA GLY A 302 6.05 -8.17 -7.54
C GLY A 302 4.76 -8.07 -8.34
N VAL A 303 3.63 -7.83 -7.68
CA VAL A 303 2.31 -7.71 -8.34
C VAL A 303 1.63 -6.45 -7.85
N ASP A 304 1.23 -5.59 -8.78
CA ASP A 304 0.48 -4.39 -8.45
C ASP A 304 -0.97 -4.73 -8.09
N ASP A 305 -1.30 -4.46 -6.84
CA ASP A 305 -2.64 -4.48 -6.29
C ASP A 305 -3.03 -3.14 -5.64
N SER A 306 -2.28 -2.08 -5.95
CA SER A 306 -2.46 -0.74 -5.40
C SER A 306 -3.84 -0.16 -5.67
N SER A 307 -4.54 -0.65 -6.69
CA SER A 307 -5.94 -0.30 -6.98
C SER A 307 -6.97 -1.06 -6.14
N ASN A 308 -6.51 -1.81 -5.13
CA ASN A 308 -7.25 -2.80 -4.33
C ASN A 308 -7.69 -4.06 -5.12
N GLN A 309 -7.23 -4.19 -6.36
CA GLN A 309 -7.53 -5.28 -7.26
C GLN A 309 -6.32 -5.54 -8.16
N ILE A 310 -6.26 -6.75 -8.69
CA ILE A 310 -5.22 -7.16 -9.64
C ILE A 310 -5.60 -6.70 -11.04
N ASP A 311 -4.65 -6.05 -11.72
CA ASP A 311 -4.74 -5.79 -13.15
C ASP A 311 -4.66 -7.12 -13.92
N PRO A 312 -5.63 -7.43 -14.81
CA PRO A 312 -5.56 -8.63 -15.66
C PRO A 312 -4.24 -8.79 -16.43
N ALA A 313 -3.55 -7.70 -16.76
CA ALA A 313 -2.25 -7.72 -17.42
C ALA A 313 -1.14 -8.39 -16.57
N ALA A 314 -1.29 -8.43 -15.25
CA ALA A 314 -0.36 -9.10 -14.36
C ALA A 314 -0.39 -10.64 -14.52
N LEU A 315 -1.56 -11.21 -14.84
CA LEU A 315 -1.81 -12.65 -14.72
C LEU A 315 -0.89 -13.50 -15.61
N GLU A 316 -0.52 -13.01 -16.79
CA GLU A 316 0.39 -13.74 -17.67
C GLU A 316 1.79 -13.86 -17.07
N THR A 317 2.33 -12.77 -16.51
CA THR A 317 3.61 -12.79 -15.80
C THR A 317 3.54 -13.67 -14.56
N VAL A 318 2.42 -13.63 -13.82
CA VAL A 318 2.19 -14.50 -12.66
C VAL A 318 2.26 -15.97 -13.08
N ARG A 319 1.46 -16.42 -14.06
CA ARG A 319 1.45 -17.82 -14.50
C ARG A 319 2.84 -18.29 -14.94
N LYS A 320 3.52 -17.50 -15.78
CA LYS A 320 4.89 -17.79 -16.24
C LYS A 320 5.86 -17.94 -15.08
N ALA A 321 5.79 -17.08 -14.07
CA ALA A 321 6.69 -17.15 -12.90
C ALA A 321 6.42 -18.42 -12.06
N LEU A 322 5.15 -18.76 -11.82
CA LEU A 322 4.79 -19.96 -11.05
C LEU A 322 5.15 -21.27 -11.78
N GLU A 323 5.21 -21.26 -13.12
CA GLU A 323 5.57 -22.43 -13.94
C GLU A 323 7.08 -22.71 -14.01
N LYS A 324 7.94 -21.80 -13.54
CA LYS A 324 9.41 -21.94 -13.61
C LYS A 324 10.00 -23.04 -12.70
N GLY A 325 9.19 -23.66 -11.84
CA GLY A 325 9.64 -24.73 -10.95
C GLY A 325 10.56 -24.27 -9.81
N LYS A 326 10.66 -22.97 -9.57
CA LYS A 326 11.36 -22.37 -8.41
C LYS A 326 10.35 -21.97 -7.34
N PRO A 327 10.73 -21.99 -6.04
CA PRO A 327 9.95 -21.35 -4.99
C PRO A 327 9.73 -19.86 -5.26
N VAL A 328 8.52 -19.38 -4.94
CA VAL A 328 8.12 -17.99 -5.20
C VAL A 328 7.78 -17.28 -3.90
N ILE A 329 8.24 -16.03 -3.77
CA ILE A 329 7.80 -15.09 -2.74
C ILE A 329 7.05 -13.96 -3.44
N ILE A 330 5.83 -13.71 -3.00
CA ILE A 330 5.02 -12.60 -3.51
C ILE A 330 5.42 -11.31 -2.79
N LEU A 331 5.53 -10.23 -3.54
CA LEU A 331 5.53 -8.86 -3.03
C LEU A 331 4.32 -8.14 -3.62
N GLN A 332 3.46 -7.61 -2.78
CA GLN A 332 2.32 -6.78 -3.18
C GLN A 332 2.12 -5.67 -2.14
N HIS A 333 1.26 -4.69 -2.38
CA HIS A 333 1.02 -3.63 -1.41
C HIS A 333 -0.12 -3.98 -0.46
N VAL A 334 -1.31 -4.27 -1.02
CA VAL A 334 -2.51 -4.59 -0.24
C VAL A 334 -2.44 -6.04 0.24
N PRO A 335 -2.43 -6.32 1.54
CA PRO A 335 -2.34 -7.69 2.03
C PRO A 335 -3.57 -8.50 1.63
N PHE A 336 -3.41 -9.83 1.48
CA PHE A 336 -4.57 -10.72 1.51
C PHE A 336 -5.26 -10.65 2.88
N ALA A 337 -6.57 -10.69 2.86
CA ALA A 337 -7.37 -10.80 4.05
C ALA A 337 -7.12 -12.16 4.72
N ALA A 338 -6.78 -12.12 6.01
CA ALA A 338 -6.59 -13.29 6.86
C ALA A 338 -7.22 -13.02 8.23
N GLU A 339 -7.56 -14.08 8.94
CA GLU A 339 -8.43 -14.00 10.12
C GLU A 339 -7.84 -13.13 11.23
N LYS A 340 -6.53 -13.26 11.52
CA LYS A 340 -5.85 -12.44 12.52
C LYS A 340 -5.65 -11.02 12.00
N LEU A 341 -5.17 -10.87 10.77
CA LEU A 341 -4.91 -9.54 10.19
C LEU A 341 -6.18 -8.68 10.18
N VAL A 342 -7.31 -9.19 9.68
CA VAL A 342 -8.56 -8.44 9.61
C VAL A 342 -9.02 -8.02 11.02
N ARG A 343 -8.92 -8.91 12.00
CA ARG A 343 -9.29 -8.60 13.40
C ARG A 343 -8.39 -7.55 14.05
N GLU A 344 -7.08 -7.69 13.92
CA GLU A 344 -6.12 -6.76 14.54
C GLU A 344 -6.15 -5.41 13.85
N ALA A 345 -6.18 -5.41 12.52
CA ALA A 345 -6.30 -4.20 11.73
C ALA A 345 -7.62 -3.47 12.02
N ALA A 346 -8.73 -4.17 12.25
CA ALA A 346 -10.01 -3.57 12.64
C ALA A 346 -9.97 -2.78 13.97
N GLN A 347 -9.04 -3.12 14.87
CA GLN A 347 -8.88 -2.42 16.15
C GLN A 347 -8.20 -1.06 15.99
N VAL A 348 -7.37 -0.91 14.96
CA VAL A 348 -6.63 0.32 14.64
C VAL A 348 -7.37 1.13 13.57
N TRP A 349 -7.81 0.43 12.53
CA TRP A 349 -8.46 0.96 11.33
C TRP A 349 -9.90 0.48 11.31
N LYS A 350 -10.87 1.39 11.26
CA LYS A 350 -12.29 0.99 11.27
C LYS A 350 -12.67 0.06 10.11
N ASN A 351 -11.95 0.11 8.99
CA ASN A 351 -12.16 -0.74 7.83
C ASN A 351 -10.81 -1.04 7.14
N PRO A 352 -10.10 -2.12 7.53
CA PRO A 352 -8.80 -2.42 6.96
C PRO A 352 -8.94 -2.99 5.55
N VAL A 353 -8.37 -2.27 4.59
CA VAL A 353 -8.37 -2.65 3.18
C VAL A 353 -7.42 -3.84 3.00
N SER A 354 -8.00 -4.98 2.66
CA SER A 354 -7.28 -6.24 2.42
C SER A 354 -8.01 -7.04 1.35
N MET A 355 -7.27 -7.77 0.51
CA MET A 355 -7.84 -8.49 -0.63
C MET A 355 -8.41 -9.85 -0.21
N GLY A 356 -9.70 -10.10 -0.47
CA GLY A 356 -10.39 -11.33 -0.08
C GLY A 356 -11.30 -11.15 1.14
N MET A 357 -11.94 -12.25 1.56
CA MET A 357 -12.81 -12.30 2.75
C MET A 357 -13.85 -11.14 2.86
N GLY A 358 -14.44 -10.71 1.74
CA GLY A 358 -15.32 -9.53 1.71
C GLY A 358 -16.53 -9.57 2.65
N ALA A 359 -16.97 -10.76 3.07
CA ALA A 359 -18.06 -10.91 4.03
C ALA A 359 -17.70 -10.47 5.46
N VAL A 360 -16.41 -10.33 5.78
CA VAL A 360 -15.93 -10.00 7.14
C VAL A 360 -15.04 -8.75 7.17
N GLY A 361 -15.10 -7.91 6.14
CA GLY A 361 -14.47 -6.58 6.12
C GLY A 361 -13.32 -6.41 5.13
N GLY A 362 -12.89 -7.48 4.46
CA GLY A 362 -11.97 -7.34 3.33
C GLY A 362 -12.68 -6.91 2.04
N ILE A 363 -11.96 -6.94 0.92
CA ILE A 363 -12.44 -6.54 -0.40
C ILE A 363 -12.85 -7.78 -1.18
N TYR A 364 -14.04 -7.76 -1.77
CA TYR A 364 -14.44 -8.81 -2.69
C TYR A 364 -13.52 -8.79 -3.92
N PRO A 365 -12.83 -9.90 -4.24
CA PRO A 365 -11.99 -9.94 -5.42
C PRO A 365 -12.86 -9.92 -6.68
N ASN A 366 -12.45 -9.12 -7.66
CA ASN A 366 -12.98 -9.23 -9.02
C ASN A 366 -12.49 -10.52 -9.70
N GLU A 367 -12.82 -10.73 -10.98
CA GLU A 367 -12.42 -11.94 -11.71
C GLU A 367 -10.90 -12.16 -11.75
N ALA A 368 -10.13 -11.12 -12.07
CA ALA A 368 -8.68 -11.19 -12.14
C ALA A 368 -8.04 -11.43 -10.77
N SER A 369 -8.48 -10.70 -9.74
CA SER A 369 -8.04 -10.90 -8.36
C SER A 369 -8.36 -12.30 -7.84
N LEU A 370 -9.54 -12.84 -8.19
CA LEU A 370 -9.93 -14.19 -7.79
C LEU A 370 -9.06 -15.25 -8.50
N GLU A 371 -8.74 -15.05 -9.77
CA GLU A 371 -7.81 -15.93 -10.48
C GLU A 371 -6.41 -15.87 -9.87
N TYR A 372 -5.89 -14.67 -9.64
CA TYR A 372 -4.61 -14.44 -8.97
C TYR A 372 -4.56 -15.13 -7.60
N MET A 373 -5.57 -14.92 -6.76
CA MET A 373 -5.66 -15.59 -5.45
C MET A 373 -5.63 -17.12 -5.58
N LYS A 374 -6.30 -17.71 -6.57
CA LYS A 374 -6.25 -19.17 -6.80
C LYS A 374 -4.86 -19.65 -7.22
N LEU A 375 -4.17 -18.88 -8.06
CA LEU A 375 -2.80 -19.19 -8.50
C LEU A 375 -1.81 -19.10 -7.34
N VAL A 376 -1.92 -18.05 -6.52
CA VAL A 376 -0.98 -17.76 -5.42
C VAL A 376 -1.27 -18.59 -4.16
N LEU A 377 -2.53 -18.74 -3.77
CA LEU A 377 -2.93 -19.38 -2.52
C LEU A 377 -3.39 -20.83 -2.69
N GLY A 378 -3.37 -21.36 -3.91
CA GLY A 378 -3.80 -22.74 -4.19
C GLY A 378 -2.88 -23.80 -3.58
N ASP A 379 -3.44 -24.99 -3.33
CA ASP A 379 -2.76 -26.14 -2.71
C ASP A 379 -1.48 -26.59 -3.44
N THR A 380 -1.41 -26.36 -4.76
CA THR A 380 -0.26 -26.73 -5.60
C THR A 380 0.63 -25.56 -5.95
N SER A 381 0.41 -24.38 -5.34
CA SER A 381 1.19 -23.19 -5.65
C SER A 381 2.65 -23.35 -5.21
N PRO A 382 3.64 -22.91 -6.01
CA PRO A 382 5.04 -22.88 -5.59
C PRO A 382 5.33 -21.72 -4.62
N VAL A 383 4.33 -20.85 -4.34
CA VAL A 383 4.47 -19.73 -3.41
C VAL A 383 4.75 -20.23 -1.99
N LYS A 384 5.65 -19.53 -1.30
CA LYS A 384 6.10 -19.87 0.06
C LYS A 384 5.81 -18.77 1.08
N ALA A 385 5.72 -17.53 0.62
CA ALA A 385 5.36 -16.41 1.47
C ALA A 385 4.77 -15.26 0.64
N VAL A 386 4.05 -14.39 1.34
CA VAL A 386 3.55 -13.11 0.82
C VAL A 386 4.13 -11.99 1.68
N LEU A 387 4.66 -10.96 1.04
CA LEU A 387 5.12 -9.73 1.66
C LEU A 387 4.18 -8.61 1.26
N ALA A 388 3.67 -7.86 2.24
CA ALA A 388 2.70 -6.79 2.01
C ALA A 388 2.93 -5.58 2.91
N GLY A 389 2.25 -4.46 2.62
CA GLY A 389 2.30 -3.22 3.40
C GLY A 389 0.91 -2.76 3.79
N HIS A 390 0.63 -1.48 3.50
CA HIS A 390 -0.68 -0.82 3.49
C HIS A 390 -1.35 -0.60 4.86
N ILE A 391 -1.30 -1.60 5.73
CA ILE A 391 -1.97 -1.56 7.05
C ILE A 391 -1.11 -0.81 8.09
N HIS A 392 0.14 -0.46 7.75
CA HIS A 392 1.10 0.24 8.61
C HIS A 392 1.30 -0.48 9.95
N MET A 393 1.27 -1.82 9.91
CA MET A 393 1.33 -2.66 11.08
C MET A 393 2.11 -3.92 10.75
N ARG A 394 3.07 -4.26 11.62
CA ARG A 394 3.77 -5.53 11.57
C ARG A 394 2.84 -6.65 12.02
N GLU A 395 2.52 -7.56 11.12
CA GLU A 395 1.69 -8.73 11.39
C GLU A 395 2.16 -9.94 10.59
N THR A 396 1.99 -11.14 11.17
CA THR A 396 2.25 -12.41 10.51
C THR A 396 0.99 -13.26 10.60
N ASP A 397 0.46 -13.68 9.46
CA ASP A 397 -0.76 -14.48 9.40
C ASP A 397 -0.70 -15.55 8.31
N VAL A 398 -1.42 -16.65 8.51
CA VAL A 398 -1.51 -17.73 7.52
C VAL A 398 -2.60 -17.37 6.52
N VAL A 399 -2.23 -17.28 5.24
CA VAL A 399 -3.15 -16.94 4.14
C VAL A 399 -3.59 -18.15 3.32
N ALA A 400 -2.86 -19.27 3.43
CA ALA A 400 -3.28 -20.56 2.87
C ALA A 400 -2.78 -21.71 3.76
N GLU A 401 -3.67 -22.29 4.56
CA GLU A 401 -3.31 -23.31 5.57
C GLU A 401 -2.77 -24.59 4.93
N ASN A 402 -3.42 -25.09 3.88
CA ASN A 402 -3.01 -26.33 3.19
C ASN A 402 -1.61 -26.23 2.56
N SER A 403 -1.30 -25.09 1.96
CA SER A 403 0.00 -24.83 1.32
C SER A 403 1.05 -24.28 2.30
N GLY A 404 0.64 -23.98 3.54
CA GLY A 404 1.49 -23.37 4.56
C GLY A 404 1.99 -21.97 4.23
N ILE A 405 1.24 -21.21 3.41
CA ILE A 405 1.68 -19.88 2.97
C ILE A 405 1.41 -18.86 4.08
N VAL A 406 2.48 -18.20 4.49
CA VAL A 406 2.46 -17.16 5.52
C VAL A 406 2.67 -15.79 4.87
N GLN A 407 1.84 -14.83 5.29
CA GLN A 407 1.96 -13.43 4.92
C GLN A 407 2.66 -12.63 6.04
N TYR A 408 3.54 -11.73 5.64
CA TYR A 408 4.25 -10.80 6.52
C TYR A 408 3.94 -9.38 6.06
N THR A 409 3.27 -8.59 6.90
CA THR A 409 3.07 -7.16 6.63
C THR A 409 4.22 -6.36 7.22
N ALA A 410 4.73 -5.40 6.47
CA ALA A 410 5.79 -4.51 6.91
C ALA A 410 5.32 -3.58 8.04
N PRO A 411 6.21 -3.21 8.97
CA PRO A 411 5.99 -2.04 9.80
C PRO A 411 6.03 -0.76 8.94
N PRO A 412 5.47 0.37 9.42
CA PRO A 412 5.45 1.61 8.67
C PRO A 412 6.85 2.19 8.47
N GLY A 413 7.27 2.32 7.22
CA GLY A 413 8.56 2.87 6.83
C GLY A 413 8.77 4.32 7.28
N TYR A 414 7.70 5.13 7.33
CA TYR A 414 7.77 6.52 7.80
C TYR A 414 8.19 6.65 9.28
N LEU A 415 8.09 5.59 10.08
CA LEU A 415 8.61 5.55 11.45
C LEU A 415 10.10 5.16 11.51
N GLY A 416 10.77 5.06 10.37
CA GLY A 416 12.14 4.56 10.28
C GLY A 416 12.24 3.08 10.63
N GLN A 417 11.23 2.28 10.24
CA GLN A 417 11.16 0.84 10.48
C GLN A 417 11.27 0.05 9.16
N ALA A 418 11.96 -1.09 9.18
CA ALA A 418 12.07 -1.99 8.04
C ALA A 418 12.28 -3.44 8.49
N ILE A 419 12.12 -4.38 7.56
CA ILE A 419 12.44 -5.80 7.79
C ILE A 419 13.72 -6.15 7.02
N LEU A 420 14.74 -6.64 7.71
CA LEU A 420 15.83 -7.39 7.09
C LEU A 420 15.41 -8.85 6.99
N LEU A 421 15.03 -9.25 5.79
CA LEU A 421 14.52 -10.57 5.48
C LEU A 421 15.67 -11.51 5.12
N THR A 422 15.75 -12.68 5.76
CA THR A 422 16.61 -13.79 5.36
C THR A 422 15.76 -14.93 4.81
N VAL A 423 15.99 -15.34 3.56
CA VAL A 423 15.33 -16.48 2.92
C VAL A 423 16.33 -17.61 2.80
N THR A 424 16.02 -18.77 3.38
CA THR A 424 16.98 -19.89 3.41
C THR A 424 16.30 -21.25 3.52
N GLY A 425 17.05 -22.33 3.30
CA GLY A 425 16.57 -23.70 3.48
C GLY A 425 16.55 -24.19 4.92
N ASP A 426 16.04 -25.41 5.13
CA ASP A 426 15.98 -26.05 6.46
C ASP A 426 17.38 -26.39 7.03
N ALA A 427 18.39 -26.47 6.17
CA ALA A 427 19.79 -26.73 6.51
C ALA A 427 20.72 -25.83 5.68
N PRO A 428 20.82 -24.53 6.00
CA PRO A 428 21.57 -23.56 5.20
C PRO A 428 23.07 -23.88 5.19
N GLU A 429 23.73 -23.71 4.06
CA GLU A 429 25.14 -23.31 4.10
C GLU A 429 25.22 -21.86 4.61
N ALA A 430 26.39 -21.44 5.15
CA ALA A 430 26.57 -20.08 5.69
C ALA A 430 26.13 -19.00 4.67
N ILE A 431 25.66 -17.85 5.17
CA ILE A 431 25.22 -16.71 4.35
C ILE A 431 26.22 -16.46 3.22
N ARG A 432 25.77 -16.64 1.97
CA ARG A 432 26.62 -16.46 0.80
C ARG A 432 26.96 -14.97 0.67
N ALA A 433 28.17 -14.68 0.21
CA ALA A 433 28.45 -13.33 -0.29
C ALA A 433 27.56 -13.11 -1.53
N PRO A 434 26.94 -11.92 -1.69
CA PRO A 434 26.05 -11.66 -2.81
C PRO A 434 26.78 -11.90 -4.13
N ALA A 435 26.08 -12.52 -5.08
CA ALA A 435 26.59 -12.74 -6.42
C ALA A 435 26.73 -11.40 -7.13
N ALA A 436 27.92 -11.10 -7.68
CA ALA A 436 28.05 -10.01 -8.64
C ALA A 436 27.22 -10.39 -9.88
N GLN A 437 26.15 -9.65 -10.15
CA GLN A 437 25.35 -9.90 -11.36
C GLN A 437 26.06 -9.31 -12.59
N GLU A 438 26.31 -10.16 -13.58
CA GLU A 438 26.48 -9.72 -14.97
C GLU A 438 25.10 -9.27 -15.47
N GLU A 439 24.97 -7.99 -15.81
CA GLU A 439 23.75 -7.47 -16.44
C GLU A 439 23.54 -8.12 -17.81
N THR A 440 22.44 -8.87 -17.96
CA THR A 440 21.85 -9.14 -19.28
C THR A 440 20.46 -8.53 -19.34
N ALA A 441 20.41 -7.25 -19.67
CA ALA A 441 19.19 -6.47 -19.90
C ALA A 441 18.45 -6.84 -21.22
N ALA A 442 18.52 -8.10 -21.68
CA ALA A 442 18.09 -8.45 -23.04
C ALA A 442 16.86 -9.37 -23.16
N ASP A 443 16.37 -10.04 -22.11
CA ASP A 443 15.41 -11.15 -22.28
C ASP A 443 13.96 -10.90 -21.84
N TYR A 444 13.56 -9.66 -21.51
CA TYR A 444 12.18 -9.38 -21.05
C TYR A 444 11.31 -8.54 -22.00
N LEU A 445 11.64 -8.50 -23.30
CA LEU A 445 10.81 -7.85 -24.34
C LEU A 445 10.39 -8.81 -25.47
N GLN A 446 9.94 -10.02 -25.15
CA GLN A 446 9.16 -10.85 -26.09
C GLN A 446 7.83 -11.32 -25.50
#